data_AF-A0A926FGV4-F1
#
_entry.id   AF-A0A926FGV4-F1
#
_cell.length_a   1.000
_cell.length_b   1.000
_cell.length_c   1.000
_cell.angle_alpha   90.00
_cell.angle_beta   90.00
_cell.angle_gamma   90.00
#
_symmetry.space_group_name_H-M   'P 1'
#
loop_
_entity.id
_entity.type
_entity.pdbx_description
1 polymer ?
#
loop_
_entity_poly.entity_id
_entity_poly.type
_entity_poly.pdbx_seq_one_letter_code
_entity_poly.pdbx_strand_id
1 'polypeptide(L)'
;YEVAIAARRGDAADRLAEVLRVDSLAWEDTGESESDLYVNATSLGTQENDPPAVPAEALEHRPLVFDCVYRKDGSPTATVRAARAARCPVVEGIRMFASQAVRQARLFGVVDAREEEVSRILSGVRP
;
A
#
# COMPACT_ATOMS: atom_id res chain seq x y z
N TYR A 1 4.51 6.50 -17.66
CA TYR A 1 4.38 6.88 -16.25
C TYR A 1 5.76 6.79 -15.64
N GLU A 2 6.10 7.71 -14.75
CA GLU A 2 7.36 7.70 -14.02
C GLU A 2 7.19 6.91 -12.73
N VAL A 3 8.23 6.21 -12.29
CA VAL A 3 8.22 5.44 -11.05
C VAL A 3 9.54 5.67 -10.35
N ALA A 4 9.48 5.96 -9.05
CA ALA A 4 10.63 6.00 -8.19
C ALA A 4 10.44 5.02 -7.02
N ILE A 5 11.54 4.44 -6.55
CA ILE A 5 11.56 3.56 -5.38
C ILE A 5 12.31 4.26 -4.24
N ALA A 6 11.62 4.45 -3.13
CA ALA A 6 12.21 4.94 -1.88
C ALA A 6 12.21 3.84 -0.82
N ALA A 7 13.32 3.70 -0.09
CA ALA A 7 13.40 2.82 1.07
C ALA A 7 14.45 3.31 2.07
N ARG A 8 14.22 3.07 3.37
CA ARG A 8 15.19 3.35 4.45
C ARG A 8 16.60 2.78 4.19
N ARG A 9 16.69 1.69 3.42
CA ARG A 9 17.96 1.14 2.94
C ARG A 9 18.15 1.54 1.48
N GLY A 10 18.83 2.66 1.23
CA GLY A 10 19.04 3.21 -0.11
C GLY A 10 19.66 2.19 -1.07
N ASP A 11 20.65 1.42 -0.62
CA ASP A 11 21.30 0.36 -1.41
C ASP A 11 20.32 -0.72 -1.92
N ALA A 12 19.24 -0.98 -1.19
CA ALA A 12 18.19 -1.90 -1.61
C ALA A 12 17.18 -1.26 -2.56
N ALA A 13 16.88 0.04 -2.39
CA ALA A 13 16.08 0.79 -3.34
C ALA A 13 16.79 0.85 -4.69
N ASP A 14 18.08 1.21 -4.72
CA ASP A 14 18.89 1.33 -5.93
C ASP A 14 18.96 0.00 -6.69
N ARG A 15 19.24 -1.11 -5.98
CA ARG A 15 19.26 -2.44 -6.61
C ARG A 15 17.90 -2.83 -7.19
N LEU A 16 16.80 -2.51 -6.51
CA LEU A 16 15.46 -2.83 -7.01
C LEU A 16 15.10 -1.93 -8.20
N ALA A 17 15.47 -0.65 -8.15
CA ALA A 17 15.27 0.32 -9.21
C ALA A 17 16.02 -0.09 -10.48
N GLU A 18 17.28 -0.56 -10.35
CA GLU A 18 18.06 -1.10 -11.47
C GLU A 18 17.39 -2.32 -12.12
N VAL A 19 16.94 -3.29 -11.29
CA VAL A 19 16.25 -4.50 -11.78
C VAL A 19 14.97 -4.15 -12.53
N LEU A 20 14.21 -3.17 -12.03
CA LEU A 20 12.95 -2.74 -12.61
C LEU A 20 13.09 -1.67 -13.69
N ARG A 21 14.30 -1.12 -13.89
CA ARG A 21 14.63 -0.01 -14.80
C ARG A 21 13.77 1.23 -14.54
N VAL A 22 13.68 1.60 -13.26
CA VAL A 22 13.00 2.79 -12.76
C VAL A 22 13.99 3.61 -11.92
N ASP A 23 13.58 4.78 -11.45
CA ASP A 23 14.44 5.62 -10.63
C ASP A 23 14.39 5.18 -9.15
N SER A 24 15.39 5.59 -8.38
CA SER A 24 15.37 5.53 -6.92
C SER A 24 15.36 6.94 -6.34
N LEU A 25 14.72 7.09 -5.17
CA LEU A 25 14.64 8.33 -4.42
C LEU A 25 15.22 8.08 -3.02
N ALA A 26 16.00 9.03 -2.50
CA ALA A 26 16.42 8.96 -1.10
C ALA A 26 15.18 8.98 -0.20
N TRP A 27 15.19 8.18 0.86
CA TRP A 27 14.01 8.04 1.71
C TRP A 27 13.59 9.38 2.34
N GLU A 28 14.57 10.19 2.71
CA GLU A 28 14.43 11.51 3.32
C GLU A 28 13.75 12.52 2.38
N ASP A 29 13.93 12.36 1.07
CA ASP A 29 13.41 13.27 0.04
C ASP A 29 11.95 12.95 -0.33
N THR A 30 11.37 11.86 0.19
CA THR A 30 9.98 11.44 -0.11
C THR A 30 8.95 12.54 0.18
N GLY A 31 9.18 13.35 1.21
CA GLY A 31 8.26 14.44 1.57
C GLY A 31 8.24 15.60 0.57
N GLU A 32 9.35 15.83 -0.13
CA GLU A 32 9.50 16.90 -1.12
C GLU A 32 9.17 16.42 -2.55
N SER A 33 8.98 15.11 -2.73
CA SER A 33 8.61 14.56 -4.02
C SER A 33 7.16 14.91 -4.40
N GLU A 34 6.90 15.06 -5.70
CA GLU A 34 5.57 15.19 -6.25
C GLU A 34 5.24 13.92 -7.06
N SER A 35 4.10 13.29 -6.78
CA SER A 35 3.66 12.08 -7.48
C SER A 35 2.15 11.99 -7.43
N ASP A 36 1.53 11.50 -8.50
CA ASP A 36 0.08 11.27 -8.56
C ASP A 36 -0.36 10.07 -7.67
N LEU A 37 0.57 9.18 -7.35
CA LEU A 37 0.34 7.94 -6.60
C LEU A 37 1.52 7.65 -5.66
N TYR A 38 1.21 7.47 -4.38
CA TYR A 38 2.12 6.91 -3.39
C TYR A 38 1.71 5.49 -3.01
N VAL A 39 2.65 4.55 -3.03
CA VAL A 39 2.41 3.15 -2.64
C VAL A 39 3.26 2.79 -1.42
N ASN A 40 2.63 2.55 -0.27
CA ASN A 40 3.32 1.95 0.87
C ASN A 40 3.43 0.43 0.66
N ALA A 41 4.58 -0.01 0.18
CA ALA A 41 4.94 -1.43 0.07
C ALA A 41 5.87 -1.91 1.21
N THR A 42 5.99 -1.13 2.30
CA THR A 42 6.79 -1.49 3.48
C THR A 42 5.93 -2.21 4.52
N SER A 43 6.51 -2.56 5.66
CA SER A 43 5.77 -3.06 6.82
C SER A 43 5.27 -1.95 7.76
N LEU A 44 5.55 -0.67 7.48
CA LEU A 44 5.12 0.45 8.32
C LEU A 44 3.60 0.58 8.32
N GLY A 45 3.02 0.68 9.53
CA GLY A 45 1.58 0.69 9.75
C GLY A 45 1.06 -0.64 10.30
N THR A 46 1.91 -1.67 10.40
CA THR A 46 1.55 -2.95 11.00
C THR A 46 1.33 -2.79 12.50
N GLN A 47 2.20 -2.04 13.18
CA GLN A 47 2.08 -1.77 14.61
C GLN A 47 1.22 -0.52 14.84
N GLU A 48 0.57 -0.42 16.00
CA GLU A 48 -0.30 0.70 16.34
C GLU A 48 0.44 2.05 16.34
N ASN A 49 1.67 2.05 16.88
CA ASN A 49 2.52 3.22 17.05
C ASN A 49 3.48 3.48 15.87
N ASP A 50 3.34 2.75 14.76
CA ASP A 50 4.14 3.03 13.57
C ASP A 50 3.79 4.42 13.00
N PRO A 51 4.80 5.19 12.54
CA PRO A 51 4.55 6.43 11.80
C PRO A 51 3.89 6.13 10.44
N PRO A 52 3.26 7.13 9.80
CA PRO A 52 2.83 6.98 8.41
C PRO A 52 4.04 6.74 7.51
N ALA A 53 3.88 5.86 6.51
CA ALA A 53 4.91 5.56 5.53
C ALA A 53 5.04 6.66 4.46
N VAL A 54 3.95 7.40 4.22
CA VAL A 54 3.91 8.56 3.32
C VAL A 54 3.93 9.82 4.19
N PRO A 55 4.96 10.67 4.07
CA PRO A 55 5.05 11.94 4.81
C PRO A 55 3.85 12.86 4.52
N ALA A 56 3.55 13.78 5.42
CA ALA A 56 2.38 14.65 5.29
C ALA A 56 2.52 15.66 4.14
N GLU A 57 3.76 16.10 3.92
CA GLU A 57 4.18 17.02 2.87
C GLU A 57 3.85 16.46 1.48
N ALA A 58 4.13 15.17 1.27
CA ALA A 58 3.79 14.44 0.05
C ALA A 58 2.27 14.34 -0.23
N LEU A 59 1.42 14.63 0.77
CA LEU A 59 -0.03 14.56 0.66
C LEU A 59 -0.68 15.91 0.29
N GLU A 60 0.08 17.00 0.24
CA GLU A 60 -0.45 18.36 0.04
C GLU A 60 -1.27 18.50 -1.26
N HIS A 61 -0.80 17.87 -2.34
CA HIS A 61 -1.47 17.85 -3.65
C HIS A 61 -2.58 16.79 -3.77
N ARG A 62 -2.91 16.11 -2.67
CA ARG A 62 -3.96 15.08 -2.57
C ARG A 62 -3.82 13.92 -3.58
N PRO A 63 -2.64 13.28 -3.64
CA PRO A 63 -2.41 12.15 -4.54
C PRO A 63 -3.25 10.94 -4.14
N LEU A 64 -3.32 9.96 -5.03
CA LEU A 64 -3.80 8.64 -4.64
C LEU A 64 -2.81 7.98 -3.69
N VAL A 65 -3.31 7.43 -2.58
CA VAL A 65 -2.48 6.66 -1.64
C VAL A 65 -2.93 5.21 -1.65
N PHE A 66 -2.04 4.31 -2.02
CA PHE A 66 -2.25 2.87 -1.91
C PHE A 66 -1.39 2.31 -0.78
N ASP A 67 -2.03 1.87 0.30
CA ASP A 67 -1.33 1.24 1.41
C ASP A 67 -1.47 -0.29 1.32
N CYS A 68 -0.39 -1.01 1.05
CA CYS A 68 -0.41 -2.48 1.02
C CYS A 68 -0.64 -3.08 2.42
N VAL A 69 -0.40 -2.31 3.48
CA VAL A 69 -0.59 -2.75 4.87
C VAL A 69 -2.07 -2.66 5.24
N TYR A 70 -2.54 -3.69 5.94
CA TYR A 70 -3.88 -3.76 6.53
C TYR A 70 -3.78 -4.32 7.95
N ARG A 71 -4.69 -3.92 8.83
CA ARG A 71 -4.75 -4.45 10.20
C ARG A 71 -5.88 -5.46 10.37
N LYS A 72 -5.61 -6.50 11.14
CA LYS A 72 -6.55 -7.61 11.38
C LYS A 72 -7.81 -7.16 12.13
N ASP A 73 -7.70 -6.11 12.94
CA ASP A 73 -8.81 -5.51 13.69
C ASP A 73 -9.66 -4.55 12.83
N GLY A 74 -9.29 -4.35 11.56
CA GLY A 74 -9.97 -3.43 10.64
C GLY A 74 -9.67 -1.95 10.89
N SER A 75 -8.79 -1.61 11.84
CA SER A 75 -8.41 -0.22 12.09
C SER A 75 -7.51 0.32 10.97
N PRO A 76 -7.66 1.59 10.56
CA PRO A 76 -6.84 2.17 9.51
C PRO A 76 -5.40 2.37 9.98
N THR A 77 -4.42 2.12 9.12
CA THR A 77 -2.99 2.40 9.36
C THR A 77 -2.73 3.89 9.58
N ALA A 78 -1.55 4.25 10.10
CA ALA A 78 -1.17 5.66 10.22
C ALA A 78 -1.16 6.38 8.85
N THR A 79 -0.67 5.70 7.79
CA THR A 79 -0.69 6.20 6.42
C THR A 79 -2.12 6.46 5.92
N VAL A 80 -3.04 5.50 6.10
CA VAL A 80 -4.45 5.65 5.70
C VAL A 80 -5.12 6.78 6.47
N ARG A 81 -4.85 6.92 7.77
CA ARG A 81 -5.38 8.02 8.58
C ARG A 81 -4.87 9.38 8.09
N ALA A 82 -3.57 9.51 7.82
CA ALA A 82 -2.97 10.74 7.33
C ALA A 82 -3.53 11.12 5.95
N ALA A 83 -3.59 10.17 5.01
CA ALA A 83 -4.15 10.36 3.69
C ALA A 83 -5.62 10.82 3.74
N ARG A 84 -6.45 10.16 4.57
CA ARG A 84 -7.85 10.56 4.77
C ARG A 84 -7.99 11.95 5.38
N ALA A 85 -7.16 12.30 6.36
CA ALA A 85 -7.15 13.64 6.96
C ALA A 85 -6.79 14.73 5.93
N ALA A 86 -5.85 14.43 5.03
CA ALA A 86 -5.48 15.29 3.90
C ALA A 86 -6.50 15.28 2.74
N ARG A 87 -7.56 14.47 2.82
CA ARG A 87 -8.58 14.26 1.76
C ARG A 87 -8.02 13.64 0.49
N CYS A 88 -6.97 12.83 0.60
CA CYS A 88 -6.46 12.01 -0.48
C CYS A 88 -7.44 10.84 -0.75
N PRO A 89 -7.63 10.43 -2.01
CA PRO A 89 -8.22 9.14 -2.29
C PRO A 89 -7.30 8.02 -1.79
N VAL A 90 -7.89 6.93 -1.27
CA VAL A 90 -7.14 5.82 -0.65
C VAL A 90 -7.58 4.47 -1.20
N VAL A 91 -6.61 3.62 -1.51
CA VAL A 91 -6.79 2.18 -1.70
C VAL A 91 -6.17 1.47 -0.50
N GLU A 92 -6.96 0.66 0.21
CA GLU A 92 -6.48 -0.12 1.35
C GLU A 92 -6.04 -1.53 0.93
N GLY A 93 -5.00 -2.04 1.58
CA GLY A 93 -4.33 -3.29 1.26
C GLY A 93 -5.22 -4.52 1.35
N ILE A 94 -6.33 -4.44 2.08
CA ILE A 94 -7.31 -5.53 2.16
C ILE A 94 -7.94 -5.85 0.81
N ARG A 95 -8.07 -4.87 -0.10
CA ARG A 95 -8.57 -5.09 -1.47
C ARG A 95 -7.57 -5.89 -2.30
N MET A 96 -6.28 -5.51 -2.22
CA MET A 96 -5.19 -6.28 -2.81
C MET A 96 -5.15 -7.71 -2.24
N PHE A 97 -5.31 -7.86 -0.92
CA PHE A 97 -5.35 -9.16 -0.26
C PHE A 97 -6.49 -10.03 -0.81
N ALA A 98 -7.68 -9.47 -1.02
CA ALA A 98 -8.79 -10.20 -1.61
C ALA A 98 -8.46 -10.67 -3.03
N SER A 99 -7.93 -9.78 -3.87
CA SER A 99 -7.54 -10.07 -5.25
C SER A 99 -6.46 -11.16 -5.35
N GLN A 100 -5.43 -11.13 -4.50
CA GLN A 100 -4.40 -12.18 -4.49
C GLN A 100 -4.95 -13.52 -3.98
N ALA A 101 -5.81 -13.52 -2.97
CA ALA A 101 -6.39 -14.74 -2.42
C ALA A 101 -7.27 -15.47 -3.45
N VAL A 102 -8.01 -14.74 -4.29
CA VAL A 102 -8.72 -15.34 -5.43
C VAL A 102 -7.76 -16.04 -6.39
N ARG A 103 -6.66 -15.38 -6.75
CA ARG A 103 -5.65 -15.94 -7.67
C ARG A 103 -5.00 -17.19 -7.07
N GLN A 104 -4.67 -17.15 -5.78
CA GLN A 104 -4.12 -18.29 -5.04
C GLN A 104 -5.12 -19.45 -4.97
N ALA A 105 -6.39 -19.18 -4.65
CA ALA A 105 -7.44 -20.20 -4.60
C ALA A 105 -7.60 -20.92 -5.95
N ARG A 106 -7.60 -20.17 -7.06
CA ARG A 106 -7.64 -20.73 -8.42
C ARG A 106 -6.42 -21.60 -8.73
N LEU A 107 -5.22 -21.16 -8.32
CA LEU A 107 -4.00 -21.95 -8.47
C LEU A 107 -4.07 -23.28 -7.69
N PHE A 108 -4.77 -23.29 -6.57
CA PHE A 108 -4.99 -24.49 -5.74
C PHE A 108 -6.21 -25.34 -6.16
N GLY A 109 -6.87 -25.01 -7.27
CA GLY A 109 -7.97 -25.80 -7.83
C GLY A 109 -9.38 -25.31 -7.48
N VAL A 110 -9.52 -24.20 -6.75
CA VAL A 110 -10.81 -23.52 -6.56
C VAL A 110 -11.08 -22.60 -7.75
N VAL A 111 -11.40 -23.21 -8.89
CA VAL A 111 -11.47 -22.56 -10.21
C VAL A 111 -12.51 -21.43 -10.28
N ASP A 112 -13.55 -21.51 -9.45
CA ASP A 112 -14.68 -20.59 -9.40
C ASP A 112 -14.55 -19.52 -8.29
N ALA A 113 -13.40 -19.40 -7.63
CA ALA A 113 -13.21 -18.40 -6.58
C ALA A 113 -13.52 -16.98 -7.08
N ARG A 114 -14.38 -16.25 -6.36
CA ARG A 114 -14.77 -14.86 -6.67
C ARG A 114 -14.28 -13.88 -5.62
N GLU A 115 -13.94 -12.68 -6.08
CA GLU A 115 -13.47 -11.60 -5.21
C GLU A 115 -14.53 -11.18 -4.18
N GLU A 116 -15.81 -11.24 -4.55
CA GLU A 116 -16.93 -10.96 -3.65
C GLU A 116 -17.00 -11.94 -2.46
N GLU A 117 -16.70 -13.22 -2.68
CA GLU A 117 -16.72 -14.25 -1.64
C GLU A 117 -15.56 -14.06 -0.67
N VAL A 118 -14.37 -13.84 -1.22
CA VAL A 118 -13.17 -13.55 -0.43
C VAL A 118 -13.35 -12.27 0.37
N SER A 119 -13.91 -11.22 -0.24
CA SER A 119 -14.17 -9.94 0.44
C SER A 119 -15.17 -10.10 1.59
N ARG A 120 -16.21 -10.94 1.42
CA ARG A 120 -17.15 -11.28 2.51
C ARG A 120 -16.48 -12.00 3.67
N ILE A 121 -15.55 -12.92 3.39
CA ILE A 121 -14.78 -13.61 4.43
C ILE A 121 -13.91 -12.61 5.20
N LEU A 122 -13.26 -11.69 4.49
CA LEU A 122 -12.35 -10.69 5.08
C LEU A 122 -13.07 -9.62 5.89
N SER A 123 -14.31 -9.27 5.54
CA SER A 123 -15.12 -8.32 6.30
C SER A 123 -15.74 -8.92 7.56
N GLY A 124 -15.55 -10.23 7.81
CA GLY A 124 -16.11 -10.92 8.97
C GLY A 124 -17.63 -11.10 8.92
N VAL A 125 -18.26 -10.85 7.78
CA VAL A 125 -19.69 -11.10 7.56
C VAL A 125 -19.89 -12.61 7.43
N ARG A 126 -20.34 -13.26 8.51
CA ARG A 126 -20.75 -14.67 8.45
C ARG A 126 -22.07 -14.80 7.66
N PRO A 127 -22.28 -15.91 6.93
CA PRO A 127 -23.56 -16.21 6.29
C PRO A 127 -24.70 -16.35 7.31
#